data_AF-A0A182XBW6-F1
#
_entry.id   AF-A0A182XBW6-F1
#
_cell.length_a   1.000
_cell.length_b   1.000
_cell.length_c   1.000
_cell.angle_alpha   90.00
_cell.angle_beta   90.00
_cell.angle_gamma   90.00
#
_symmetry.space_group_name_H-M   'P 1'
#
loop_
_entity.id
_entity.type
_entity.pdbx_description
1 polymer ?
#
loop_
_entity_poly.entity_id
_entity_poly.type
_entity_poly.pdbx_seq_one_letter_code
_entity_poly.pdbx_strand_id
1 'polypeptide(L)'
;MSHSVVITRTTTTTTSTSHLVLNTGYLRTTPGLLKLAQLIIGAVNVGLVAYYIRRYPTSGLPASAEFFFLLMAVAFLVGTFCLLASCLVSLSTGGIISKTIYELVYHTIAFLLYLIASIMLLVDVTNGRYYHTIKDAYMAAAILGMIVSALYLFSALLAQRSYRGI
;
A
#
# COMPACT_ATOMS: atom_id res chain seq x y z
N MET A 1 40.31 21.14 42.38
CA MET A 1 39.04 20.41 42.15
C MET A 1 39.12 19.76 40.78
N SER A 2 39.29 18.44 40.71
CA SER A 2 39.43 17.69 39.46
C SER A 2 38.04 17.38 38.89
N HIS A 3 37.69 18.07 37.80
CA HIS A 3 36.45 17.83 37.05
C HIS A 3 36.53 16.44 36.39
N SER A 4 35.75 15.48 36.89
CA SER A 4 35.57 14.18 36.23
C SER A 4 34.62 14.38 35.04
N VAL A 5 35.14 14.25 33.83
CA VAL A 5 34.35 14.26 32.59
C VAL A 5 33.93 12.82 32.30
N VAL A 6 32.64 12.52 32.50
CA VAL A 6 32.07 11.22 32.12
C VAL A 6 31.84 11.22 30.62
N ILE A 7 32.72 10.55 29.88
CA ILE A 7 32.58 10.34 28.44
C ILE A 7 31.66 9.13 28.23
N THR A 8 30.38 9.38 27.95
CA THR A 8 29.45 8.33 27.53
C THR A 8 29.81 7.89 26.11
N ARG A 9 30.59 6.82 25.96
CA ARG A 9 30.85 6.18 24.66
C ARG A 9 29.69 5.26 24.30
N THR A 10 28.88 5.68 23.33
CA THR A 10 27.91 4.79 22.68
C THR A 10 28.66 3.86 21.75
N THR A 11 28.96 2.63 22.19
CA THR A 11 29.52 1.59 21.33
C THR A 11 28.37 0.84 20.65
N THR A 12 28.20 1.04 19.35
CA THR A 12 27.30 0.22 18.54
C THR A 12 27.95 -1.14 18.30
N THR A 13 27.52 -2.17 19.01
CA THR A 13 27.94 -3.56 18.75
C THR A 13 27.18 -4.09 17.53
N THR A 14 27.79 -4.03 16.35
CA THR A 14 27.29 -4.76 15.17
C THR A 14 27.61 -6.24 15.36
N THR A 15 26.67 -7.01 15.90
CA THR A 15 26.74 -8.47 15.82
C THR A 15 26.60 -8.87 14.36
N SER A 16 27.72 -9.21 13.72
CA SER A 16 27.82 -9.83 12.39
C SER A 16 27.28 -11.27 12.41
N THR A 17 26.02 -11.43 12.80
CA THR A 17 25.26 -12.65 12.56
C THR A 17 24.34 -12.35 11.40
N SER A 18 24.57 -13.03 10.28
CA SER A 18 23.70 -13.10 9.10
C SER A 18 22.37 -13.82 9.42
N HIS A 19 21.70 -13.42 10.50
CA HIS A 19 20.28 -13.73 10.69
C HIS A 19 19.52 -12.52 10.16
N LEU A 20 18.57 -12.77 9.26
CA LEU A 20 17.65 -11.74 8.80
C LEU A 20 16.82 -11.33 10.02
N VAL A 21 17.25 -10.28 10.74
CA VAL A 21 16.52 -9.76 11.91
C VAL A 21 15.29 -9.04 11.36
N LEU A 22 14.21 -9.78 11.10
CA LEU A 22 12.95 -9.15 10.73
C LEU A 22 12.45 -8.32 11.91
N ASN A 23 12.13 -7.05 11.66
CA ASN A 23 11.46 -6.22 12.64
C ASN A 23 9.97 -6.62 12.74
N THR A 24 9.67 -7.76 13.36
CA THR A 24 8.28 -8.19 13.63
C THR A 24 7.56 -7.17 14.53
N GLY A 25 8.30 -6.35 15.27
CA GLY A 25 7.76 -5.23 16.03
C GLY A 25 7.03 -4.20 15.16
N TYR A 26 7.48 -3.97 13.92
CA TYR A 26 6.83 -3.04 12.99
C TYR A 26 5.44 -3.52 12.56
N LEU A 27 5.23 -4.83 12.35
CA LEU A 27 3.90 -5.39 12.01
C LEU A 27 2.88 -5.22 13.13
N ARG A 28 3.33 -5.08 14.37
CA ARG A 28 2.46 -4.80 15.52
C ARG A 28 2.10 -3.33 15.66
N THR A 29 2.77 -2.44 14.93
CA THR A 29 2.45 -1.00 14.95
C THR A 29 1.20 -0.73 14.10
N THR A 30 0.45 0.30 14.47
CA THR A 30 -0.71 0.81 13.71
C THR A 30 -0.39 1.06 12.23
N PRO A 31 0.68 1.80 11.83
CA PRO A 31 0.99 2.00 10.42
C PRO A 31 1.37 0.71 9.68
N GLY A 32 2.07 -0.22 10.35
CA GLY A 32 2.43 -1.51 9.77
C GLY A 32 1.19 -2.37 9.48
N LEU A 33 0.24 -2.44 10.41
CA LEU A 33 -1.00 -3.20 10.24
C LEU A 33 -1.88 -2.64 9.11
N LEU A 34 -1.92 -1.30 8.98
CA LEU A 34 -2.64 -0.63 7.90
C LEU A 34 -2.06 -0.94 6.51
N LYS A 35 -0.72 -0.92 6.38
CA LYS A 35 -0.04 -1.33 5.13
C LYS A 35 -0.30 -2.80 4.80
N LEU A 36 -0.30 -3.66 5.83
CA LEU A 36 -0.60 -5.08 5.64
C LEU A 36 -2.04 -5.28 5.14
N ALA A 37 -3.01 -4.58 5.72
CA ALA A 37 -4.40 -4.63 5.27
C ALA A 37 -4.54 -4.13 3.81
N GLN A 38 -3.89 -3.01 3.47
CA GLN A 38 -3.84 -2.50 2.09
C GLN A 38 -3.24 -3.53 1.12
N LEU A 39 -2.14 -4.19 1.51
CA LEU A 39 -1.48 -5.21 0.71
C LEU A 39 -2.41 -6.41 0.46
N ILE A 40 -3.06 -6.93 1.50
CA ILE A 40 -3.94 -8.11 1.39
C ILE A 40 -5.14 -7.78 0.50
N ILE A 41 -5.84 -6.68 0.76
CA ILE A 41 -7.03 -6.31 0.00
C ILE A 41 -6.64 -5.95 -1.44
N GLY A 42 -5.52 -5.24 -1.64
CA GLY A 42 -4.96 -4.95 -2.96
C GLY A 42 -4.61 -6.21 -3.76
N ALA A 43 -4.02 -7.22 -3.12
CA ALA A 43 -3.69 -8.49 -3.76
C ALA A 43 -4.96 -9.26 -4.17
N VAL A 44 -5.99 -9.28 -3.32
CA VAL A 44 -7.30 -9.85 -3.65
C VAL A 44 -7.90 -9.14 -4.87
N ASN A 45 -7.82 -7.81 -4.91
CA ASN A 45 -8.33 -7.02 -6.03
C ASN A 45 -7.61 -7.32 -7.34
N VAL A 46 -6.27 -7.37 -7.31
CA VAL A 46 -5.45 -7.75 -8.49
C VAL A 46 -5.80 -9.16 -8.94
N GLY A 47 -5.89 -10.12 -8.02
CA GLY A 47 -6.23 -11.50 -8.33
C GLY A 47 -7.62 -11.64 -8.95
N LEU A 48 -8.62 -10.93 -8.40
CA LEU A 48 -9.99 -10.91 -8.92
C LEU A 48 -10.03 -10.36 -10.35
N VAL A 49 -9.51 -9.16 -10.57
CA VAL A 49 -9.57 -8.51 -11.90
C VAL A 49 -8.73 -9.27 -12.93
N ALA A 50 -7.53 -9.75 -12.56
CA ALA A 50 -6.70 -10.55 -13.46
C ALA A 50 -7.35 -11.88 -13.86
N TYR A 51 -8.06 -12.54 -12.94
CA TYR A 51 -8.78 -13.77 -13.23
C TYR A 51 -9.91 -13.53 -14.24
N TYR A 52 -10.71 -12.48 -14.04
CA TYR A 52 -11.85 -12.17 -14.92
C TYR A 52 -11.41 -11.71 -16.32
N ILE A 53 -10.37 -10.87 -16.42
CA ILE A 53 -9.79 -10.46 -17.72
C ILE A 53 -9.30 -11.68 -18.51
N ARG A 54 -8.64 -12.64 -17.85
CA ARG A 54 -8.16 -13.86 -18.52
C ARG A 54 -9.29 -14.79 -18.93
N ARG A 55 -10.34 -14.89 -18.12
CA ARG A 55 -11.45 -15.82 -18.35
C ARG A 55 -12.42 -15.34 -19.42
N TYR A 56 -12.63 -14.03 -19.51
CA TYR A 56 -13.55 -13.40 -20.44
C TYR A 56 -12.84 -12.33 -21.28
N PRO A 57 -11.94 -12.73 -22.19
CA PRO A 57 -11.26 -11.79 -23.05
C PRO A 57 -12.29 -11.11 -23.96
N THR A 58 -12.53 -9.81 -23.74
CA THR A 58 -13.37 -8.97 -24.59
C THR A 58 -12.68 -8.80 -25.94
N SER A 59 -13.20 -9.48 -26.97
CA SER A 59 -12.65 -9.52 -28.33
C SER A 59 -12.83 -8.23 -29.15
N GLY A 60 -13.21 -7.12 -28.52
CA GLY A 60 -13.32 -5.79 -29.12
C GLY A 60 -13.14 -4.73 -28.04
N LEU A 61 -12.26 -3.76 -28.28
CA LEU A 61 -12.01 -2.65 -27.34
C LEU A 61 -13.35 -1.98 -26.96
N PRO A 62 -13.66 -1.91 -25.66
CA PRO A 62 -13.04 -0.93 -24.76
C PRO A 62 -12.64 -1.54 -23.41
N ALA A 63 -11.46 -2.15 -23.35
CA ALA A 63 -10.87 -2.71 -22.13
C ALA A 63 -10.05 -1.68 -21.33
N SER A 64 -10.11 -0.39 -21.68
CA SER A 64 -9.21 0.64 -21.13
C SER A 64 -9.36 0.84 -19.63
N ALA A 65 -10.58 0.82 -19.10
CA ALA A 65 -10.81 1.03 -17.67
C ALA A 65 -10.35 -0.16 -16.81
N GLU A 66 -10.60 -1.40 -17.26
CA GLU A 66 -10.16 -2.60 -16.55
C GLU A 66 -8.63 -2.71 -16.50
N PHE A 67 -7.97 -2.49 -17.64
CA PHE A 67 -6.51 -2.49 -17.71
C PHE A 67 -5.92 -1.34 -16.92
N PHE A 68 -6.51 -0.14 -16.97
CA PHE A 68 -6.08 0.99 -16.16
C PHE A 68 -6.21 0.69 -14.66
N PHE A 69 -7.34 0.12 -14.24
CA PHE A 69 -7.55 -0.30 -12.86
C PHE A 69 -6.56 -1.38 -12.43
N LEU A 70 -6.36 -2.42 -13.26
CA LEU A 70 -5.39 -3.48 -12.98
C LEU A 70 -3.97 -2.93 -12.88
N LEU A 71 -3.57 -2.04 -13.78
CA LEU A 71 -2.23 -1.45 -13.80
C LEU A 71 -1.97 -0.60 -12.55
N MET A 72 -2.95 0.22 -12.15
CA MET A 72 -2.88 0.95 -10.89
C MET A 72 -2.86 0.00 -9.68
N ALA A 73 -3.73 -1.02 -9.67
CA ALA A 73 -3.81 -1.99 -8.59
C ALA A 73 -2.49 -2.74 -8.39
N VAL A 74 -1.84 -3.19 -9.48
CA VAL A 74 -0.53 -3.84 -9.44
C VAL A 74 0.57 -2.87 -9.04
N ALA A 75 0.60 -1.66 -9.59
CA ALA A 75 1.63 -0.67 -9.27
C ALA A 75 1.64 -0.31 -7.78
N PHE A 76 0.47 -0.06 -7.19
CA PHE A 76 0.35 0.26 -5.76
C PHE A 76 0.52 -0.97 -4.86
N LEU A 77 0.16 -2.17 -5.32
CA LEU A 77 0.46 -3.42 -4.62
C LEU A 77 1.98 -3.63 -4.51
N VAL A 78 2.70 -3.52 -5.63
CA VAL A 78 4.16 -3.67 -5.67
C VAL A 78 4.84 -2.58 -4.85
N GLY A 79 4.40 -1.33 -4.97
CA GLY A 79 4.98 -0.23 -4.19
C GLY A 79 4.73 -0.39 -2.69
N THR A 80 3.53 -0.79 -2.27
CA THR A 80 3.21 -1.03 -0.84
C THR A 80 3.99 -2.23 -0.30
N PHE A 81 4.15 -3.29 -1.09
CA PHE A 81 5.00 -4.43 -0.75
C PHE A 81 6.46 -4.01 -0.57
N CYS A 82 7.01 -3.23 -1.49
CA CYS A 82 8.38 -2.74 -1.43
C CYS A 82 8.60 -1.86 -0.18
N LEU A 83 7.65 -0.96 0.12
CA LEU A 83 7.71 -0.13 1.32
C LEU A 83 7.62 -0.96 2.59
N LEU A 84 6.72 -1.93 2.65
CA LEU A 84 6.58 -2.84 3.79
C LEU A 84 7.86 -3.67 3.99
N ALA A 85 8.39 -4.27 2.92
CA ALA A 85 9.63 -5.04 2.95
C ALA A 85 10.82 -4.20 3.40
N SER A 86 10.92 -2.96 2.88
CA SER A 86 11.96 -2.01 3.30
C SER A 86 11.87 -1.67 4.78
N CYS A 87 10.66 -1.49 5.32
CA CYS A 87 10.44 -1.24 6.75
C CYS A 87 10.75 -2.48 7.62
N LEU A 88 10.54 -3.70 7.10
CA LEU A 88 10.80 -4.95 7.82
C LEU A 88 12.29 -5.31 7.88
N VAL A 89 13.03 -5.04 6.81
CA VAL A 89 14.46 -5.37 6.68
C VAL A 89 15.36 -4.35 7.39
N SER A 90 14.94 -3.09 7.53
CA SER A 90 15.77 -2.02 8.11
C SER A 90 15.49 -1.80 9.60
N LEU A 91 16.18 -2.54 10.48
CA LEU A 91 16.01 -2.49 11.94
C LEU A 91 16.30 -1.09 12.54
N SER A 92 17.26 -0.35 11.97
CA SER A 92 17.67 1.00 12.45
C SER A 92 16.98 2.16 11.72
N THR A 93 16.39 1.92 10.54
CA THR A 93 15.85 2.99 9.66
C THR A 93 14.33 2.92 9.50
N GLY A 94 13.70 1.79 9.88
CA GLY A 94 12.26 1.56 9.70
C GLY A 94 11.36 2.57 10.43
N GLY A 95 11.80 3.09 11.59
CA GLY A 95 11.08 4.15 12.31
C GLY A 95 11.27 5.55 11.75
N ILE A 96 12.38 5.81 11.04
CA ILE A 96 12.75 7.14 10.52
C ILE A 96 12.17 7.34 9.13
N ILE A 97 12.23 6.31 8.26
CA ILE A 97 11.62 6.34 6.92
C ILE A 97 10.09 6.42 7.00
N SER A 98 9.48 5.73 7.97
CA SER A 98 8.02 5.77 8.16
C SER A 98 7.50 7.11 8.70
N LYS A 99 8.40 8.00 9.13
CA LYS A 99 8.11 9.39 9.54
C LYS A 99 8.35 10.43 8.45
N THR A 100 8.83 10.04 7.26
CA THR A 100 9.20 11.00 6.22
C THR A 100 8.01 11.48 5.38
N ILE A 101 8.14 12.67 4.81
CA ILE A 101 7.26 13.24 3.79
C ILE A 101 7.03 12.29 2.60
N TYR A 102 7.96 11.37 2.33
CA TYR A 102 7.85 10.40 1.24
C TYR A 102 6.67 9.44 1.45
N GLU A 103 6.48 8.95 2.68
CA GLU A 103 5.35 8.04 2.96
C GLU A 103 4.01 8.76 2.82
N LEU A 104 3.93 10.01 3.28
CA LEU A 104 2.74 10.85 3.14
C LEU A 104 2.41 11.11 1.66
N VAL A 105 3.41 11.52 0.87
CA VAL A 105 3.24 11.81 -0.56
C VAL A 105 2.85 10.54 -1.31
N TYR A 106 3.50 9.42 -1.04
CA TYR A 106 3.17 8.13 -1.65
C TYR A 106 1.73 7.72 -1.37
N HIS A 107 1.29 7.74 -0.10
CA HIS A 107 -0.08 7.34 0.25
C HIS A 107 -1.13 8.32 -0.29
N THR A 108 -0.82 9.61 -0.40
CA THR A 108 -1.72 10.61 -0.98
C THR A 108 -1.89 10.41 -2.49
N ILE A 109 -0.79 10.18 -3.21
CA ILE A 109 -0.82 9.89 -4.65
C ILE A 109 -1.51 8.54 -4.90
N ALA A 110 -1.21 7.53 -4.09
CA ALA A 110 -1.85 6.21 -4.16
C ALA A 110 -3.35 6.32 -3.93
N PHE A 111 -3.77 7.06 -2.90
CA PHE A 111 -5.19 7.35 -2.66
C PHE A 111 -5.87 7.95 -3.88
N LEU A 112 -5.32 9.04 -4.43
CA LEU A 112 -5.95 9.78 -5.53
C LEU A 112 -6.06 8.92 -6.79
N LEU A 113 -4.97 8.27 -7.20
CA LEU A 113 -4.92 7.49 -8.43
C LEU A 113 -5.76 6.21 -8.33
N TYR A 114 -5.76 5.53 -7.18
CA TYR A 114 -6.58 4.34 -6.95
C TYR A 114 -8.08 4.69 -6.88
N LEU A 115 -8.42 5.85 -6.30
CA LEU A 115 -9.79 6.37 -6.28
C LEU A 115 -10.29 6.66 -7.70
N ILE A 116 -9.51 7.37 -8.51
CA ILE A 116 -9.87 7.65 -9.91
C ILE A 116 -10.07 6.35 -10.68
N ALA A 117 -9.14 5.40 -10.56
CA ALA A 117 -9.24 4.11 -11.22
C ALA A 117 -10.50 3.33 -10.82
N SER A 118 -10.83 3.31 -9.52
CA SER A 118 -12.02 2.65 -8.99
C SER A 118 -13.32 3.30 -9.50
N ILE A 119 -13.39 4.63 -9.53
CA ILE A 119 -14.54 5.37 -10.07
C ILE A 119 -14.70 5.07 -11.57
N MET A 120 -13.62 5.07 -12.34
CA MET A 120 -13.68 4.75 -13.78
C MET A 120 -14.21 3.34 -14.02
N LEU A 121 -13.74 2.35 -13.25
CA LEU A 121 -14.25 0.98 -13.32
C LEU A 121 -15.74 0.92 -12.94
N LEU A 122 -16.16 1.62 -11.89
CA LEU A 122 -17.55 1.67 -11.45
C LEU A 122 -18.48 2.30 -12.50
N VAL A 123 -18.05 3.36 -13.17
CA VAL A 123 -18.79 4.01 -14.25
C VAL A 123 -18.97 3.06 -15.43
N ASP A 124 -17.91 2.35 -15.83
CA ASP A 124 -17.99 1.37 -16.92
C ASP A 124 -18.90 0.19 -16.58
N VAL A 125 -18.91 -0.25 -15.32
CA VAL A 125 -19.84 -1.28 -14.81
C VAL A 125 -21.30 -0.78 -14.83
N THR A 126 -21.51 0.47 -14.49
CA THR A 126 -22.86 1.09 -14.44
C THR A 126 -23.42 1.34 -15.83
N ASN A 127 -22.58 1.68 -16.80
CA ASN A 127 -22.95 1.89 -18.20
C ASN A 127 -23.41 0.60 -18.93
N GLY A 128 -23.48 -0.55 -18.24
CA GLY A 128 -24.05 -1.78 -18.78
C GLY A 128 -23.16 -2.48 -19.80
N ARG A 129 -21.86 -2.19 -19.82
CA ARG A 129 -20.89 -2.82 -20.75
C ARG A 129 -20.60 -4.29 -20.44
N TYR A 130 -21.09 -4.80 -19.31
CA TYR A 130 -20.79 -6.16 -18.83
C TYR A 130 -22.03 -7.02 -18.79
N TYR A 131 -21.88 -8.28 -19.20
CA TYR A 131 -22.87 -9.33 -18.96
C TYR A 131 -23.13 -9.48 -17.46
N HIS A 132 -24.38 -9.81 -17.12
CA HIS A 132 -24.87 -9.87 -15.73
C HIS A 132 -23.97 -10.69 -14.80
N THR A 133 -23.41 -11.81 -15.28
CA THR A 133 -22.54 -12.72 -14.52
C THR A 133 -21.16 -12.13 -14.19
N ILE A 134 -20.66 -11.20 -15.01
CA ILE A 134 -19.32 -10.60 -14.89
C ILE A 134 -19.42 -9.22 -14.24
N LYS A 135 -20.57 -8.56 -14.40
CA LYS A 135 -20.91 -7.28 -13.80
C LYS A 135 -20.74 -7.28 -12.29
N ASP A 136 -21.25 -8.31 -11.60
CA ASP A 136 -21.20 -8.39 -10.14
C ASP A 136 -19.75 -8.47 -9.62
N ALA A 137 -18.87 -9.16 -10.36
CA ALA A 137 -17.47 -9.30 -10.01
C ALA A 137 -16.69 -7.98 -10.18
N TYR A 138 -16.88 -7.27 -11.29
CA TYR A 138 -16.24 -5.96 -11.48
C TYR A 138 -16.82 -4.88 -10.56
N MET A 139 -18.10 -4.97 -10.20
CA MET A 139 -18.70 -4.12 -9.18
C MET A 139 -18.05 -4.36 -7.82
N ALA A 140 -17.84 -5.63 -7.43
CA ALA A 140 -17.11 -5.98 -6.22
C ALA A 140 -15.66 -5.47 -6.25
N ALA A 141 -14.95 -5.60 -7.38
CA ALA A 141 -13.60 -5.08 -7.55
C ALA A 141 -13.53 -3.55 -7.40
N ALA A 142 -14.50 -2.83 -7.98
CA ALA A 142 -14.59 -1.38 -7.84
C ALA A 142 -14.80 -0.98 -6.37
N ILE A 143 -15.73 -1.63 -5.66
CA ILE A 143 -16.00 -1.38 -4.23
C ILE A 143 -14.77 -1.69 -3.38
N LEU A 144 -14.13 -2.84 -3.58
CA LEU A 144 -12.88 -3.19 -2.91
C LEU A 144 -11.78 -2.16 -3.20
N GLY A 145 -11.75 -1.61 -4.41
CA GLY A 145 -10.80 -0.55 -4.76
C GLY A 145 -11.06 0.76 -4.03
N MET A 146 -12.33 1.12 -3.80
CA MET A 146 -12.69 2.26 -2.94
C MET A 146 -12.34 2.02 -1.47
N ILE A 147 -12.48 0.79 -0.99
CA ILE A 147 -12.05 0.44 0.37
C ILE A 147 -10.53 0.60 0.49
N VAL A 148 -9.76 0.08 -0.47
CA VAL A 148 -8.30 0.23 -0.51
C VAL A 148 -7.87 1.71 -0.56
N SER A 149 -8.53 2.53 -1.37
CA SER A 149 -8.23 3.96 -1.43
C SER A 149 -8.55 4.66 -0.10
N ALA A 150 -9.68 4.35 0.55
CA ALA A 150 -10.00 4.87 1.88
C ALA A 150 -8.95 4.47 2.93
N LEU A 151 -8.42 3.25 2.86
CA LEU A 151 -7.30 2.82 3.71
C LEU A 151 -6.04 3.65 3.44
N TYR A 152 -5.70 3.93 2.16
CA TYR A 152 -4.58 4.81 1.82
C TYR A 152 -4.76 6.23 2.38
N LEU A 153 -5.99 6.76 2.33
CA LEU A 153 -6.31 8.06 2.92
C LEU A 153 -6.13 8.05 4.45
N PHE A 154 -6.60 7.01 5.14
CA PHE A 154 -6.41 6.91 6.59
C PHE A 154 -4.93 6.82 6.97
N SER A 155 -4.14 6.05 6.23
CA SER A 155 -2.68 6.02 6.40
C SER A 155 -2.04 7.39 6.17
N ALA A 156 -2.46 8.14 5.14
CA ALA A 156 -1.96 9.49 4.89
C ALA A 156 -2.31 10.46 6.03
N LEU A 157 -3.52 10.39 6.57
CA LEU A 157 -3.95 11.22 7.71
C LEU A 157 -3.16 10.90 8.99
N LEU A 158 -2.92 9.62 9.28
CA LEU A 158 -2.09 9.21 10.42
C LEU A 158 -0.64 9.66 10.27
N ALA A 159 -0.09 9.59 9.05
CA ALA A 159 1.23 10.11 8.75
C ALA A 159 1.30 11.64 8.94
N GLN A 160 0.29 12.38 8.47
CA GLN A 160 0.21 13.84 8.64
C GLN A 160 0.10 14.25 10.11
N ARG A 161 -0.68 13.51 10.92
CA ARG A 161 -0.75 13.74 12.37
C ARG A 161 0.59 13.47 13.05
N SER A 162 1.27 12.40 12.65
CA SER A 162 2.60 12.07 13.16
C SER A 162 3.66 13.10 12.78
N TYR A 163 3.50 13.78 11.63
CA TYR A 163 4.38 14.86 11.19
C TYR A 163 4.15 16.18 11.93
N ARG A 164 2.88 16.51 12.27
CA ARG A 164 2.52 17.75 12.99
C ARG A 164 2.69 17.68 14.51
N GLY A 165 2.88 16.49 15.07
CA GLY A 165 3.04 16.24 16.50
C GLY A 165 4.49 16.16 16.98
N ILE A 166 5.46 16.58 16.15
CA ILE A 166 6.87 16.77 16.47
C ILE A 166 7.14 18.28 16.42
#